data_AF-A0A4Q9LR99-F1
#
_entry.id   AF-A0A4Q9LR99-F1
#
_cell.length_a   1.000
_cell.length_b   1.000
_cell.length_c   1.000
_cell.angle_alpha   90.00
_cell.angle_beta   90.00
_cell.angle_gamma   90.00
#
_symmetry.space_group_name_H-M   'P 1'
#
loop_
_entity.id
_entity.type
_entity.pdbx_description
1 polymer ?
#
loop_
_entity_poly.entity_id
_entity_poly.type
_entity_poly.pdbx_seq_one_letter_code
_entity_poly.pdbx_strand_id
1 'polypeptide(L)'
;MILLFILNVSCSLHLVKVFGHDLYLCVENGILLTLCKKNNARPIFLEQYGLNSSEMVIHLAGSEKVFDIPENGNYIATFPESGSSSQLFHIRFIPLHKFKIMSYGMCLEYDLKCDCVMPKECSNKNLQYYEVEPTEIFGFELPDKFKGRPIIYYSSLSYLKSS
;
A
#
# COMPACT_ATOMS: atom_id res chain seq x y z
N MET A 1 21.17 20.04 -25.86
CA MET A 1 20.36 20.59 -24.75
C MET A 1 19.53 19.44 -24.18
N ILE A 2 20.11 18.69 -23.25
CA ILE A 2 19.44 17.54 -22.62
C ILE A 2 18.51 18.13 -21.56
N LEU A 3 17.21 18.00 -21.78
CA LEU A 3 16.17 18.43 -20.86
C LEU A 3 16.18 17.47 -19.66
N LEU A 4 16.91 17.85 -18.61
CA LEU A 4 16.91 17.15 -17.32
C LEU A 4 15.54 17.41 -16.67
N PHE A 5 14.56 16.55 -16.93
CA PHE A 5 13.33 16.52 -16.13
C PHE A 5 13.70 16.05 -14.73
N ILE A 6 14.05 17.01 -13.87
CA ILE A 6 13.95 16.82 -12.42
C ILE A 6 12.43 16.76 -12.17
N LEU A 7 11.86 15.56 -12.27
CA LEU A 7 10.56 15.29 -11.70
C LEU A 7 10.71 15.63 -10.22
N ASN A 8 10.09 16.72 -9.79
CA ASN A 8 9.77 16.92 -8.38
C ASN A 8 8.78 15.80 -8.03
N VAL A 9 9.32 14.64 -7.65
CA VAL A 9 8.55 13.48 -7.22
C VAL A 9 7.99 13.81 -5.83
N SER A 10 6.86 14.51 -5.80
CA SER A 10 6.09 14.81 -4.59
C SER A 10 5.39 13.54 -4.11
N CYS A 11 6.12 12.69 -3.40
CA CYS A 11 5.59 11.51 -2.74
C CYS A 11 4.21 11.76 -2.11
N SER A 12 3.23 10.94 -2.50
CA SER A 12 1.83 11.10 -2.10
C SER A 12 1.48 10.09 -1.03
N LEU A 13 1.03 10.61 0.12
CA LEU A 13 0.48 9.84 1.20
C LEU A 13 -0.99 9.54 0.89
N HIS A 14 -1.37 8.27 1.01
CA HIS A 14 -2.71 7.80 0.68
C HIS A 14 -3.34 7.05 1.84
N LEU A 15 -4.64 7.28 2.04
CA LEU A 15 -5.45 6.33 2.79
C LEU A 15 -5.89 5.22 1.83
N VAL A 16 -5.84 3.98 2.28
CA VAL A 16 -6.34 2.84 1.50
C VAL A 16 -7.66 2.38 2.07
N LYS A 17 -8.68 2.38 1.23
CA LYS A 17 -10.06 2.05 1.56
C LYS A 17 -10.46 0.72 0.93
N VAL A 18 -11.25 -0.08 1.63
CA VAL A 18 -11.87 -1.29 1.06
C VAL A 18 -13.02 -0.87 0.12
N PHE A 19 -13.02 -1.38 -1.11
CA PHE A 19 -13.99 -1.01 -2.13
C PHE A 19 -15.43 -1.30 -1.69
N GLY A 20 -16.30 -0.30 -1.75
CA GLY A 20 -17.71 -0.43 -1.38
C GLY A 20 -17.97 -0.44 0.13
N HIS A 21 -16.95 -0.20 0.96
CA HIS A 21 -17.05 -0.12 2.42
C HIS A 21 -16.44 1.18 2.94
N ASP A 22 -16.97 1.72 4.03
CA ASP A 22 -16.37 2.88 4.73
C ASP A 22 -15.31 2.44 5.76
N LEU A 23 -14.41 1.56 5.30
CA LEU A 23 -13.36 0.93 6.09
C LEU A 23 -12.02 1.12 5.40
N TYR A 24 -10.99 1.44 6.18
CA TYR A 24 -9.66 1.78 5.72
C TYR A 24 -8.62 0.87 6.36
N LEU A 25 -7.51 0.63 5.66
CA LEU A 25 -6.36 -0.08 6.23
C LEU A 25 -5.78 0.72 7.39
N CYS A 26 -5.64 0.05 8.53
CA CYS A 26 -5.16 0.65 9.77
C CYS A 26 -4.17 -0.28 10.47
N VAL A 27 -3.33 0.27 11.33
CA VAL A 27 -2.37 -0.54 12.10
C VAL A 27 -2.70 -0.41 13.59
N GLU A 28 -3.22 -1.49 14.16
CA GLU A 28 -3.55 -1.60 15.57
C GLU A 28 -2.28 -1.83 16.40
N ASN A 29 -2.16 -1.09 17.51
CA ASN A 29 -1.00 -1.13 18.42
C ASN A 29 0.36 -0.95 17.71
N GLY A 30 0.37 -0.33 16.52
CA GLY A 30 1.57 -0.15 15.70
C GLY A 30 2.19 -1.47 15.20
N ILE A 31 1.42 -2.56 15.18
CA ILE A 31 1.87 -3.89 14.74
C ILE A 31 0.88 -4.49 13.74
N LEU A 32 -0.36 -4.79 14.15
CA LEU A 32 -1.26 -5.63 13.36
C LEU A 32 -2.05 -4.80 12.33
N LEU A 33 -2.12 -5.25 11.08
CA LEU A 33 -3.00 -4.65 10.08
C LEU A 33 -4.44 -5.05 10.37
N THR A 34 -5.30 -4.05 10.46
CA THR A 34 -6.74 -4.17 10.70
C THR A 34 -7.50 -3.20 9.80
N LEU A 35 -8.81 -3.12 9.98
CA LEU A 35 -9.65 -2.10 9.38
C LEU A 35 -10.19 -1.13 10.41
N CYS A 36 -10.33 0.13 10.03
CA CYS A 36 -10.93 1.13 10.89
C CYS A 36 -11.62 2.24 10.09
N LYS A 37 -12.37 3.09 10.78
CA LYS A 37 -12.97 4.30 10.19
C LYS A 37 -11.88 5.29 9.78
N LYS A 38 -12.18 6.12 8.78
CA LYS A 38 -11.27 7.13 8.20
C LYS A 38 -10.46 7.92 9.24
N ASN A 39 -11.10 8.41 10.30
CA ASN A 39 -10.46 9.26 11.32
C ASN A 39 -9.35 8.55 12.12
N ASN A 40 -9.35 7.22 12.13
CA ASN A 40 -8.35 6.41 12.82
C ASN A 40 -7.31 5.84 11.84
N ALA A 41 -7.52 6.00 10.54
CA ALA A 41 -6.65 5.48 9.52
C ALA A 41 -5.37 6.31 9.43
N ARG A 42 -4.26 5.63 9.15
CA ARG A 42 -2.97 6.28 8.92
C ARG A 42 -2.62 6.18 7.45
N PRO A 43 -2.05 7.24 6.86
CA PRO A 43 -1.61 7.17 5.48
C PRO A 43 -0.51 6.12 5.30
N ILE A 44 -0.45 5.59 4.09
CA ILE A 44 0.64 4.74 3.61
C ILE A 44 1.27 5.37 2.37
N PHE A 45 2.46 4.91 2.03
CA PHE A 45 3.06 5.14 0.71
C PHE A 45 3.69 3.85 0.18
N LEU A 46 3.85 3.78 -1.15
CA LEU A 46 4.37 2.62 -1.86
C LEU A 46 5.76 2.93 -2.41
N GLU A 47 6.77 2.13 -2.09
CA GLU A 47 8.11 2.23 -2.67
C GLU A 47 8.35 1.04 -3.61
N GLN A 48 8.93 1.27 -4.79
CA GLN A 48 9.32 0.18 -5.68
C GLN A 48 10.52 -0.57 -5.11
N TYR A 49 10.43 -1.91 -5.04
CA TYR A 49 11.51 -2.73 -4.52
C TYR A 49 12.62 -2.91 -5.57
N GLY A 50 13.59 -2.01 -5.59
CA GLY A 50 14.71 -2.05 -6.52
C GLY A 50 14.37 -1.62 -7.95
N LEU A 51 15.41 -1.41 -8.75
CA LEU A 51 15.27 -0.93 -10.12
C LEU A 51 14.57 -1.99 -11.00
N ASN A 52 13.48 -1.59 -11.67
CA ASN A 52 12.69 -2.41 -12.60
C ASN A 52 11.88 -3.57 -11.96
N SER A 53 11.73 -3.62 -10.63
CA SER A 53 10.82 -4.60 -10.02
C SER A 53 9.36 -4.18 -10.17
N SER A 54 8.47 -5.17 -10.27
CA SER A 54 7.01 -4.95 -10.14
C SER A 54 6.52 -5.06 -8.69
N GLU A 55 7.43 -5.41 -7.78
CA GLU A 55 7.17 -5.52 -6.35
C GLU A 55 7.31 -4.16 -5.67
N MET A 56 6.50 -3.98 -4.65
CA MET A 56 6.40 -2.78 -3.86
C MET A 56 6.55 -3.12 -2.39
N VAL A 57 7.19 -2.21 -1.66
CA VAL A 57 7.17 -2.17 -0.20
C VAL A 57 6.09 -1.17 0.22
N ILE A 58 5.25 -1.57 1.18
CA ILE A 58 4.16 -0.72 1.68
C ILE A 58 4.58 -0.12 3.03
N HIS A 59 4.79 1.18 3.07
CA HIS A 59 5.26 1.88 4.26
C HIS A 59 4.11 2.53 5.03
N LEU A 60 4.20 2.46 6.37
CA LEU A 60 3.31 3.20 7.25
C LEU A 60 3.84 4.63 7.45
N ALA A 61 3.04 5.65 7.16
CA ALA A 61 3.47 7.04 7.34
C ALA A 61 3.79 7.35 8.82
N GLY A 62 4.85 8.15 9.02
CA GLY A 62 5.35 8.50 10.36
C GLY A 62 5.99 7.32 11.13
N SER A 63 6.34 6.25 10.43
CA SER A 63 6.98 5.05 10.99
C SER A 63 8.12 4.57 10.09
N GLU A 64 9.08 3.86 10.67
CA GLU A 64 10.11 3.12 9.92
C GLU A 64 9.69 1.68 9.60
N LYS A 65 8.43 1.33 9.87
CA LYS A 65 7.89 0.00 9.64
C LYS A 65 7.19 -0.10 8.29
N VAL A 66 7.27 -1.28 7.72
CA VAL A 66 6.64 -1.69 6.47
C VAL A 66 5.67 -2.83 6.73
N PHE A 67 4.73 -3.05 5.81
CA PHE A 67 3.84 -4.20 5.89
C PHE A 67 4.63 -5.48 5.65
N ASP A 68 4.22 -6.54 6.33
CA ASP A 68 4.91 -7.82 6.38
C ASP A 68 3.88 -8.93 6.61
N ILE A 69 4.02 -10.04 5.89
CA ILE A 69 3.23 -11.26 6.08
C ILE A 69 4.13 -12.30 6.77
N PRO A 70 3.98 -12.53 8.10
CA PRO A 70 4.84 -13.44 8.85
C PRO A 70 4.70 -14.89 8.37
N GLU A 71 5.63 -15.77 8.77
CA GLU A 71 5.76 -17.16 8.27
C GLU A 71 4.46 -18.00 8.23
N ASN A 72 3.51 -17.73 9.12
CA ASN A 72 2.22 -18.43 9.13
C ASN A 72 1.21 -17.94 8.08
N GLY A 73 1.49 -16.83 7.38
CA GLY A 73 0.70 -16.33 6.25
C GLY A 73 -0.73 -15.84 6.56
N ASN A 74 -1.16 -15.91 7.82
CA ASN A 74 -2.57 -15.75 8.18
C ASN A 74 -2.97 -14.31 8.53
N TYR A 75 -2.02 -13.41 8.69
CA TYR A 75 -2.28 -12.01 9.01
C TYR A 75 -1.18 -11.13 8.42
N ILE A 76 -1.42 -9.83 8.40
CA ILE A 76 -0.45 -8.82 7.99
C ILE A 76 -0.09 -8.00 9.20
N ALA A 77 1.18 -7.75 9.40
CA ALA A 77 1.70 -6.92 10.47
C ALA A 77 2.69 -5.90 9.93
N THR A 78 3.25 -5.09 10.82
CA THR A 78 4.26 -4.09 10.50
C THR A 78 5.54 -4.36 11.27
N PHE A 79 6.63 -4.48 10.54
CA PHE A 79 7.97 -4.71 11.06
C PHE A 79 8.95 -3.72 10.44
N PRO A 80 10.13 -3.51 11.04
CA PRO A 80 11.20 -2.79 10.38
C PRO A 80 11.48 -3.39 8.99
N GLU A 81 11.77 -2.51 8.04
CA GLU A 81 12.17 -2.92 6.71
C GLU A 81 13.43 -3.80 6.78
N SER A 82 13.35 -5.00 6.22
CA SER A 82 14.41 -6.02 6.23
C SER A 82 14.78 -6.49 4.81
N GLY A 83 13.97 -6.15 3.81
CA GLY A 83 14.11 -6.67 2.44
C GLY A 83 13.66 -8.13 2.29
N SER A 84 13.03 -8.71 3.32
CA SER A 84 12.44 -10.05 3.25
C SER A 84 11.34 -10.10 2.19
N SER A 85 11.18 -11.23 1.51
CA SER A 85 10.10 -11.43 0.53
C SER A 85 8.71 -11.30 1.16
N SER A 86 8.59 -11.47 2.47
CA SER A 86 7.36 -11.26 3.25
C SER A 86 6.90 -9.80 3.26
N GLN A 87 7.78 -8.86 2.91
CA GLN A 87 7.53 -7.43 2.85
C GLN A 87 7.27 -6.94 1.41
N LEU A 88 7.26 -7.87 0.44
CA LEU A 88 7.08 -7.57 -0.97
C LEU A 88 5.64 -7.83 -1.41
N PHE A 89 5.06 -6.83 -2.06
CA PHE A 89 3.68 -6.85 -2.53
C PHE A 89 3.60 -6.46 -4.00
N HIS A 90 2.71 -7.11 -4.75
CA HIS A 90 2.33 -6.67 -6.09
C HIS A 90 1.04 -5.87 -6.01
N ILE A 91 1.05 -4.68 -6.61
CA ILE A 91 -0.14 -3.83 -6.72
C ILE A 91 -0.74 -4.01 -8.12
N ARG A 92 -1.86 -4.72 -8.21
CA ARG A 92 -2.55 -4.98 -9.48
C ARG A 92 -3.69 -4.00 -9.69
N PHE A 93 -3.49 -3.03 -10.57
CA PHE A 93 -4.51 -2.06 -10.96
C PHE A 93 -5.65 -2.70 -11.76
N ILE A 94 -6.86 -2.35 -11.38
CA ILE A 94 -8.13 -2.72 -11.99
C ILE A 94 -8.78 -1.41 -12.47
N PRO A 95 -9.52 -1.39 -13.60
CA PRO A 95 -10.20 -0.18 -14.06
C PRO A 95 -11.06 0.49 -12.99
N LEU A 96 -11.38 1.77 -13.19
CA LEU A 96 -12.18 2.60 -12.27
C LEU A 96 -11.49 2.87 -10.91
N HIS A 97 -10.19 3.17 -10.95
CA HIS A 97 -9.41 3.57 -9.76
C HIS A 97 -9.36 2.54 -8.63
N LYS A 98 -9.48 1.24 -8.97
CA LYS A 98 -9.37 0.14 -8.01
C LYS A 98 -8.04 -0.58 -8.16
N PHE A 99 -7.63 -1.27 -7.12
CA PHE A 99 -6.47 -2.15 -7.17
C PHE A 99 -6.64 -3.33 -6.24
N LYS A 100 -5.79 -4.34 -6.43
CA LYS A 100 -5.57 -5.42 -5.48
C LYS A 100 -4.18 -5.30 -4.89
N ILE A 101 -4.05 -5.63 -3.62
CA ILE A 101 -2.77 -5.86 -2.96
C ILE A 101 -2.54 -7.35 -2.94
N MET A 102 -1.42 -7.79 -3.49
CA MET A 102 -1.10 -9.21 -3.66
C MET A 102 0.26 -9.53 -3.05
N SER A 103 0.43 -10.72 -2.51
CA SER A 103 1.73 -11.25 -2.08
C SER A 103 1.70 -12.77 -2.15
N TYR A 104 2.79 -13.40 -2.58
CA TYR A 104 2.88 -14.85 -2.80
C TYR A 104 1.72 -15.46 -3.61
N GLY A 105 1.22 -14.73 -4.62
CA GLY A 105 0.08 -15.17 -5.45
C GLY A 105 -1.30 -15.08 -4.77
N MET A 106 -1.36 -14.67 -3.50
CA MET A 106 -2.57 -14.43 -2.73
C MET A 106 -2.98 -12.96 -2.79
N CYS A 107 -4.26 -12.68 -2.58
CA CYS A 107 -4.82 -11.34 -2.52
C CYS A 107 -5.20 -11.00 -1.07
N LEU A 108 -4.92 -9.78 -0.63
CA LEU A 108 -5.43 -9.29 0.64
C LEU A 108 -6.95 -9.11 0.53
N GLU A 109 -7.71 -9.84 1.32
CA GLU A 109 -9.17 -9.78 1.38
C GLU A 109 -9.61 -9.26 2.75
N TYR A 110 -10.60 -8.37 2.76
CA TYR A 110 -11.36 -8.05 3.95
C TYR A 110 -12.28 -9.23 4.32
N ASP A 111 -12.03 -9.86 5.46
CA ASP A 111 -12.86 -10.94 5.99
C ASP A 111 -13.88 -10.39 7.00
N LEU A 112 -15.15 -10.39 6.58
CA LEU A 112 -16.29 -9.88 7.33
C LEU A 112 -16.52 -10.60 8.68
N LYS A 113 -15.99 -11.82 8.87
CA LYS A 113 -16.25 -12.60 10.09
C LYS A 113 -15.38 -12.16 11.26
N CYS A 114 -14.12 -11.82 10.98
CA CYS A 114 -13.15 -11.38 11.99
C CYS A 114 -12.97 -9.86 12.03
N ASP A 115 -13.60 -9.13 11.10
CA ASP A 115 -13.33 -7.71 10.85
C ASP A 115 -11.83 -7.43 10.60
N CYS A 116 -11.20 -8.28 9.78
CA CYS A 116 -9.75 -8.29 9.62
C CYS A 116 -9.33 -8.46 8.16
N VAL A 117 -8.08 -8.11 7.84
CA VAL A 117 -7.50 -8.31 6.49
C VAL A 117 -6.63 -9.55 6.50
N MET A 118 -6.89 -10.46 5.58
CA MET A 118 -6.15 -11.73 5.49
C MET A 118 -5.76 -12.04 4.05
N PRO A 119 -4.63 -12.73 3.82
CA PRO A 119 -4.34 -13.31 2.53
C PRO A 119 -5.38 -14.41 2.18
N LYS A 120 -6.00 -14.31 1.02
CA LYS A 120 -6.94 -15.30 0.47
C LYS A 120 -6.64 -15.53 -1.01
N GLU A 121 -7.17 -16.61 -1.58
CA GLU A 121 -7.09 -16.84 -3.02
C GLU A 121 -7.67 -15.67 -3.80
N CYS A 122 -6.99 -15.25 -4.85
CA CYS A 122 -7.42 -14.13 -5.68
C CYS A 122 -8.73 -14.43 -6.43
N SER A 123 -9.73 -13.57 -6.25
CA SER A 123 -11.07 -13.69 -6.85
C SER A 123 -11.64 -12.31 -7.23
N ASN A 124 -12.79 -12.24 -7.90
CA ASN A 124 -13.41 -10.95 -8.25
C ASN A 124 -14.35 -10.39 -7.17
N LYS A 125 -14.19 -10.83 -5.91
CA LYS A 125 -14.97 -10.31 -4.80
C LYS A 125 -14.58 -8.86 -4.50
N ASN A 126 -15.58 -8.03 -4.21
CA ASN A 126 -15.37 -6.63 -3.84
C ASN A 126 -14.46 -6.46 -2.62
N LEU A 127 -14.47 -7.44 -1.71
CA LEU A 127 -13.65 -7.48 -0.51
C LEU A 127 -12.13 -7.57 -0.78
N GLN A 128 -11.72 -7.85 -2.03
CA GLN A 128 -10.31 -7.85 -2.45
C GLN A 128 -9.89 -6.59 -3.23
N TYR A 129 -10.83 -5.68 -3.48
CA TYR A 129 -10.56 -4.43 -4.17
C TYR A 129 -10.37 -3.32 -3.15
N TYR A 130 -9.38 -2.48 -3.43
CA TYR A 130 -9.08 -1.30 -2.64
C TYR A 130 -9.09 -0.06 -3.54
N GLU A 131 -9.31 1.08 -2.90
CA GLU A 131 -9.25 2.40 -3.51
C GLU A 131 -8.30 3.28 -2.69
N VAL A 132 -7.66 4.25 -3.34
CA VAL A 132 -6.91 5.28 -2.62
C VAL A 132 -7.79 6.50 -2.43
N GLU A 133 -7.77 7.06 -1.23
CA GLU A 133 -8.23 8.40 -0.99
C GLU A 133 -7.01 9.30 -0.75
N PRO A 134 -6.83 10.38 -1.53
CA PRO A 134 -5.78 11.34 -1.27
C PRO A 134 -6.02 11.97 0.11
N THR A 135 -4.95 12.05 0.90
CA THR A 135 -4.99 12.76 2.17
C THR A 135 -4.57 14.21 1.95
N GLU A 136 -5.50 15.14 2.16
CA GLU A 136 -5.15 16.54 2.43
C GLU A 136 -4.41 16.54 3.78
N ILE A 137 -3.10 16.78 3.73
CA ILE A 137 -2.14 16.48 4.79
C ILE A 137 -2.41 17.35 6.01
N PHE A 138 -2.91 16.77 7.11
CA PHE A 138 -2.74 17.32 8.45
C PHE A 138 -1.69 16.46 9.20
N GLY A 139 -0.42 16.86 9.14
CA GLY A 139 0.59 16.48 10.14
C GLY A 139 1.44 15.22 9.91
N PHE A 140 1.40 14.57 8.74
CA PHE A 140 2.31 13.46 8.43
C PHE A 140 3.38 13.87 7.43
N GLU A 141 4.63 13.97 7.91
CA GLU A 141 5.79 14.17 7.05
C GLU A 141 6.42 12.83 6.65
N LEU A 142 6.99 12.79 5.46
CA LEU A 142 7.78 11.65 5.00
C LEU A 142 9.12 11.62 5.74
N PRO A 143 9.59 10.44 6.16
CA PRO A 143 10.93 10.29 6.70
C PRO A 143 11.97 10.81 5.70
N ASP A 144 13.01 11.50 6.21
CA ASP A 144 14.02 12.15 5.36
C ASP A 144 14.69 11.20 4.37
N LYS A 145 14.86 9.92 4.75
CA LYS A 145 15.48 8.89 3.89
C LYS A 145 14.74 8.62 2.58
N PHE A 146 13.45 9.01 2.49
CA PHE A 146 12.61 8.84 1.31
C PHE A 146 12.44 10.13 0.50
N LYS A 147 12.90 11.28 1.02
CA LYS A 147 12.89 12.54 0.28
C LYS A 147 13.84 12.42 -0.93
N GLY A 148 13.31 12.69 -2.13
CA GLY A 148 14.10 12.66 -3.37
C GLY A 148 14.28 11.29 -4.03
N ARG A 149 13.73 10.20 -3.47
CA ARG A 149 13.68 8.90 -4.16
C ARG A 149 12.59 8.88 -5.24
N PRO A 150 12.78 8.19 -6.38
CA PRO A 150 11.71 7.95 -7.35
C PRO A 150 10.67 7.03 -6.72
N ILE A 151 9.64 7.64 -6.15
CA ILE A 151 8.49 6.96 -5.56
C ILE A 151 7.36 6.95 -6.59
N ILE A 152 6.77 5.77 -6.78
CA ILE A 152 5.78 5.57 -7.82
C ILE A 152 4.41 6.03 -7.32
N TYR A 153 3.81 7.01 -8.02
CA TYR A 153 2.48 7.49 -7.68
C TYR A 153 1.39 6.53 -8.14
N TYR A 154 0.29 6.54 -7.40
CA TYR A 154 -0.98 5.97 -7.86
C TYR A 154 -1.43 6.59 -9.19
N SER A 155 -1.29 7.91 -9.37
CA SER A 155 -1.65 8.60 -10.61
C SER A 155 -0.65 8.37 -11.75
N SER A 156 0.64 8.16 -11.47
CA SER A 156 1.63 7.84 -12.51
C SER A 156 1.64 6.36 -12.90
N LEU A 157 1.11 5.45 -12.05
CA LEU A 157 0.92 4.05 -12.39
C LEU A 157 -0.26 3.78 -13.32
N SER A 158 -1.28 4.65 -13.32
CA SER A 158 -2.32 4.63 -14.35
C SER A 158 -1.77 4.91 -15.75
N TYR A 159 -0.60 5.58 -15.88
CA TYR A 159 0.09 5.80 -17.16
C TYR A 159 1.01 4.64 -17.58
N LEU A 160 1.36 3.73 -16.67
CA LEU A 160 2.19 2.56 -17.00
C LEU A 160 1.38 1.38 -17.58
N LYS A 161 0.09 1.59 -17.87
CA LYS A 161 -0.71 0.70 -18.74
C LYS A 161 -0.99 1.35 -20.09
N SER A 162 0.05 1.47 -20.92
CA SER A 162 -0.12 1.41 -22.38
C SER A 162 1.20 1.02 -23.06
N SER A 163 1.58 -0.25 -22.91
CA SER A 163 2.48 -0.95 -23.83
C SER A 163 2.25 -2.45 -23.68
#